data_AF-A0A3C2BXK6-F1
#
_entry.id   AF-A0A3C2BXK6-F1
#
_cell.length_a   1.000
_cell.length_b   1.000
_cell.length_c   1.000
_cell.angle_alpha   90.00
_cell.angle_beta   90.00
_cell.angle_gamma   90.00
#
_symmetry.space_group_name_H-M   'P 1'
#
loop_
_entity.id
_entity.type
_entity.pdbx_description
1 polymer ?
#
loop_
_entity_poly.entity_id
_entity_poly.type
_entity_poly.pdbx_seq_one_letter_code
_entity_poly.pdbx_strand_id
1 'polypeptide(L)'
;MTKAARLLADFTLRDSPLSERDQQMLALERQWWKYAGAKEQAIRELFDLSATHYYQLLNALIDTEAALAHDPMLVKRLRRLRTSRHRARTARRLGSDA
;
A
#
# COMPACT_ATOMS: atom_id res chain seq x y z
N MET A 1 -1.78 -12.14 25.98
CA MET A 1 -0.79 -12.76 25.07
C MET A 1 -1.44 -13.30 23.79
N THR A 2 -2.16 -12.49 22.97
CA THR A 2 -2.69 -12.99 21.68
C THR A 2 -2.96 -11.86 20.65
N LYS A 3 -1.99 -10.98 20.40
CA LYS A 3 -2.04 -10.03 19.26
C LYS A 3 -0.96 -10.33 18.21
N ALA A 4 0.17 -10.88 18.64
CA ALA A 4 1.29 -11.27 17.76
C ALA A 4 0.98 -12.48 16.87
N ALA A 5 0.18 -13.45 17.35
CA ALA A 5 -0.18 -14.64 16.57
C ALA A 5 -1.08 -14.34 15.35
N ARG A 6 -1.93 -13.30 15.44
CA ARG A 6 -2.82 -12.90 14.34
C ARG A 6 -2.07 -12.16 13.21
N LEU A 7 -1.01 -11.43 13.56
CA LEU A 7 -0.19 -10.71 12.58
C LEU A 7 0.70 -11.66 11.74
N LEU A 8 1.12 -12.79 12.30
CA LEU A 8 1.92 -13.79 11.57
C LEU A 8 1.05 -14.69 10.68
N ALA A 9 -0.19 -15.01 11.10
CA ALA A 9 -1.14 -15.77 10.28
C ALA A 9 -1.61 -15.01 9.02
N ASP A 10 -1.76 -13.69 9.09
CA ASP A 10 -2.10 -12.83 7.94
C ASP A 10 -0.94 -12.64 6.94
N PHE A 11 0.29 -12.99 7.32
CA PHE A 11 1.46 -12.79 6.48
C PHE A 11 1.73 -13.98 5.54
N THR A 12 1.41 -15.19 5.96
CA THR A 12 1.72 -16.43 5.20
C THR A 12 0.67 -16.81 4.16
N LEU A 13 -0.49 -16.13 4.13
CA LEU A 13 -1.55 -16.32 3.13
C LEU A 13 -1.39 -15.45 1.87
N ARG A 14 -0.30 -14.68 1.73
CA ARG A 14 -0.19 -13.59 0.75
C ARG A 14 0.01 -14.00 -0.72
N ASP A 15 0.19 -15.29 -0.98
CA ASP A 15 0.14 -15.89 -2.33
C ASP A 15 -1.24 -16.49 -2.66
N SER A 16 -2.21 -16.40 -1.75
CA SER A 16 -3.61 -16.77 -2.00
C SER A 16 -4.33 -15.67 -2.79
N PRO A 17 -5.42 -15.98 -3.51
CA PRO A 17 -6.21 -14.99 -4.26
C PRO A 17 -6.58 -13.78 -3.39
N LEU A 18 -6.57 -12.58 -4.01
CA LEU A 18 -6.81 -11.32 -3.31
C LEU A 18 -8.14 -11.31 -2.55
N SER A 19 -8.10 -10.90 -1.29
CA SER A 19 -9.32 -10.64 -0.52
C SER A 19 -10.12 -9.48 -1.11
N GLU A 20 -11.42 -9.41 -0.82
CA GLU A 20 -12.27 -8.30 -1.28
C GLU A 20 -11.73 -6.94 -0.83
N ARG A 21 -11.21 -6.84 0.40
CA ARG A 21 -10.58 -5.63 0.91
C ARG A 21 -9.37 -5.23 0.07
N ASP A 22 -8.52 -6.18 -0.28
CA ASP A 22 -7.30 -5.91 -1.05
C ASP A 22 -7.65 -5.46 -2.47
N GLN A 23 -8.67 -6.07 -3.09
CA GLN A 23 -9.20 -5.63 -4.38
C GLN A 23 -9.75 -4.21 -4.31
N GLN A 24 -10.52 -3.89 -3.26
CA GLN A 24 -11.03 -2.53 -3.03
C GLN A 24 -9.91 -1.51 -2.79
N MET A 25 -8.84 -1.89 -2.08
CA MET A 25 -7.67 -1.04 -1.91
C MET A 25 -7.03 -0.71 -3.25
N LEU A 26 -6.84 -1.69 -4.14
CA LEU A 26 -6.32 -1.46 -5.50
C LEU A 26 -7.28 -0.62 -6.35
N ALA A 27 -8.59 -0.84 -6.24
CA ALA A 27 -9.59 -0.05 -6.94
C ALA A 27 -9.53 1.43 -6.52
N LEU A 28 -9.39 1.73 -5.22
CA LEU A 28 -9.24 3.10 -4.72
C LEU A 28 -7.98 3.78 -5.28
N GLU A 29 -6.87 3.04 -5.36
CA GLU A 29 -5.60 3.55 -5.91
C GLU A 29 -5.63 3.80 -7.41
N ARG A 30 -6.55 3.15 -8.13
CA ARG A 30 -6.78 3.40 -9.55
C ARG A 30 -7.48 4.75 -9.80
N GLN A 31 -8.25 5.23 -8.83
CA GLN A 31 -9.03 6.47 -9.00
C GLN A 31 -8.14 7.71 -9.05
N TRP A 32 -8.59 8.71 -9.81
CA TRP A 32 -7.90 9.99 -9.92
C TRP A 32 -8.45 10.98 -8.89
N TRP A 33 -7.60 11.36 -7.93
CA TRP A 33 -7.96 12.24 -6.83
C TRP A 33 -7.49 13.67 -7.10
N LYS A 34 -8.41 14.63 -7.08
CA LYS A 34 -8.10 16.05 -7.29
C LYS A 34 -7.29 16.65 -6.13
N TYR A 35 -7.55 16.19 -4.90
CA TYR A 35 -6.91 16.69 -3.68
C TYR A 35 -6.49 15.53 -2.79
N ALA A 36 -5.31 15.63 -2.14
CA ALA A 36 -4.80 14.60 -1.24
C ALA A 36 -5.75 14.31 -0.06
N GLY A 37 -6.36 15.35 0.51
CA GLY A 37 -7.32 15.20 1.61
C GLY A 37 -8.59 14.43 1.22
N ALA A 38 -9.05 14.54 -0.03
CA ALA A 38 -10.21 13.78 -0.51
C ALA A 38 -9.94 12.27 -0.52
N LYS A 39 -8.72 11.87 -0.88
CA LYS A 39 -8.30 10.47 -0.83
C LYS A 39 -8.23 9.96 0.61
N GLU A 40 -7.65 10.73 1.52
CA GLU A 40 -7.53 10.34 2.93
C GLU A 40 -8.89 10.19 3.60
N GLN A 41 -9.85 11.07 3.27
CA GLN A 41 -11.21 10.94 3.75
C GLN A 41 -11.87 9.66 3.24
N ALA A 42 -11.75 9.35 1.94
CA ALA A 42 -12.27 8.11 1.38
C ALA A 42 -11.62 6.86 2.00
N ILE A 43 -10.31 6.90 2.29
CA ILE A 43 -9.61 5.82 3.01
C ILE A 43 -10.27 5.57 4.37
N ARG A 44 -10.55 6.64 5.11
CA ARG A 44 -11.17 6.55 6.43
C ARG A 44 -12.59 6.01 6.35
N GLU A 45 -13.39 6.49 5.40
CA GLU A 45 -14.79 6.08 5.24
C GLU A 45 -14.94 4.63 4.79
N LEU A 46 -14.10 4.18 3.86
CA LEU A 46 -14.24 2.85 3.25
C LEU A 46 -13.57 1.73 4.07
N PHE A 47 -12.48 2.06 4.76
CA PHE A 47 -11.66 1.04 5.44
C PHE A 47 -11.60 1.22 6.96
N ASP A 48 -12.11 2.33 7.50
CA ASP A 48 -11.95 2.71 8.93
C ASP A 48 -10.47 2.73 9.36
N LEU A 49 -9.59 3.12 8.44
CA LEU A 49 -8.14 3.17 8.66
C LEU A 49 -7.62 4.60 8.68
N SER A 50 -6.56 4.80 9.47
CA SER A 50 -5.70 5.97 9.27
C SER A 50 -4.94 5.85 7.96
N ALA A 51 -4.63 6.99 7.33
CA ALA A 51 -3.86 7.02 6.09
C ALA A 51 -2.51 6.28 6.23
N THR A 52 -1.83 6.43 7.37
CA THR A 52 -0.57 5.75 7.66
C THR A 52 -0.72 4.23 7.63
N HIS A 53 -1.72 3.68 8.31
CA HIS A 53 -1.93 2.23 8.36
C HIS A 53 -2.37 1.70 6.99
N TYR A 54 -3.21 2.45 6.27
CA TYR A 54 -3.61 2.12 4.91
C TYR A 54 -2.40 1.98 3.97
N TYR A 55 -1.48 2.94 3.98
CA TYR A 55 -0.28 2.86 3.13
C TYR A 55 0.68 1.75 3.57
N GLN A 56 0.73 1.38 4.84
CA GLN A 56 1.50 0.20 5.29
C GLN A 56 0.93 -1.09 4.68
N LEU A 57 -0.38 -1.27 4.76
CA LEU A 57 -1.06 -2.43 4.17
C LEU A 57 -0.90 -2.44 2.65
N LEU A 58 -1.14 -1.31 1.98
CA LEU A 58 -0.98 -1.20 0.53
C LEU A 58 0.45 -1.55 0.10
N ASN A 59 1.46 -1.03 0.81
CA ASN A 59 2.85 -1.32 0.48
C ASN A 59 3.16 -2.81 0.57
N ALA A 60 2.57 -3.52 1.53
CA ALA A 60 2.78 -4.94 1.68
C ALA A 60 1.96 -5.76 0.66
N LEU A 61 0.76 -5.28 0.30
CA LEU A 61 -0.11 -5.85 -0.73
C LEU A 61 0.54 -5.77 -2.11
N ILE A 62 1.10 -4.62 -2.49
CA ILE A 62 1.70 -4.46 -3.82
C ILE A 62 2.92 -5.35 -4.02
N ASP A 63 3.49 -5.96 -2.98
CA ASP A 63 4.63 -6.88 -3.09
C ASP A 63 4.23 -8.33 -3.38
N THR A 64 2.94 -8.66 -3.36
CA THR A 64 2.44 -10.03 -3.59
C THR A 64 2.26 -10.34 -5.07
N GLU A 65 2.30 -11.64 -5.41
CA GLU A 65 2.05 -12.10 -6.77
C GLU A 65 0.55 -12.01 -7.12
N ALA A 66 -0.33 -12.23 -6.14
CA ALA A 66 -1.78 -12.08 -6.32
C ALA A 66 -2.18 -10.66 -6.73
N ALA A 67 -1.55 -9.64 -6.16
CA ALA A 67 -1.77 -8.25 -6.57
C ALA A 67 -1.29 -8.01 -8.01
N LEU A 68 -0.12 -8.54 -8.35
CA LEU A 68 0.45 -8.42 -9.69
C LEU A 68 -0.41 -9.10 -10.75
N ALA A 69 -0.99 -10.27 -10.44
CA ALA A 69 -1.88 -11.00 -11.32
C ALA A 69 -3.22 -10.26 -11.55
N HIS A 70 -3.73 -9.57 -10.54
CA HIS A 70 -5.00 -8.84 -10.61
C HIS A 70 -4.91 -7.54 -11.42
N ASP A 71 -3.88 -6.71 -11.17
CA ASP A 71 -3.67 -5.46 -11.91
C ASP A 71 -2.17 -5.18 -12.14
N PRO A 72 -1.58 -5.79 -13.18
CA PRO A 72 -0.14 -5.72 -13.40
C PRO A 72 0.38 -4.29 -13.61
N MET A 73 -0.41 -3.42 -14.25
CA MET A 73 0.01 -2.06 -14.59
C MET A 73 -0.01 -1.14 -13.38
N LEU A 74 -1.10 -1.18 -12.60
CA LEU A 74 -1.22 -0.39 -11.38
C LEU A 74 -0.15 -0.79 -10.37
N VAL A 75 0.03 -2.09 -10.13
CA VAL A 75 1.00 -2.58 -9.15
C VAL A 75 2.43 -2.18 -9.53
N LYS A 76 2.83 -2.36 -10.79
CA LYS A 76 4.16 -1.90 -11.25
C LYS A 76 4.35 -0.39 -11.09
N ARG A 77 3.31 0.41 -11.40
CA ARG A 77 3.34 1.87 -11.20
C ARG A 77 3.52 2.22 -9.71
N LEU A 78 2.75 1.60 -8.82
CA LEU A 78 2.83 1.83 -7.38
C LEU A 78 4.19 1.43 -6.81
N ARG A 79 4.73 0.27 -7.20
CA ARG A 79 6.09 -0.17 -6.85
C ARG A 79 7.13 0.87 -7.28
N ARG A 80 7.06 1.37 -8.51
CA ARG A 80 7.98 2.40 -9.02
C ARG A 80 7.87 3.72 -8.25
N LEU A 81 6.66 4.17 -7.93
CA LEU A 81 6.42 5.38 -7.12
C LEU A 81 7.03 5.23 -5.73
N ARG A 82 6.89 4.06 -5.09
CA ARG A 82 7.50 3.76 -3.78
C ARG A 82 9.02 3.86 -3.85
N THR A 83 9.64 3.23 -4.85
CA THR A 83 11.10 3.29 -5.05
C THR A 83 11.59 4.72 -5.29
N SER A 84 10.88 5.51 -6.09
CA SER A 84 11.20 6.92 -6.32
C SER A 84 11.16 7.74 -5.02
N ARG A 85 10.11 7.59 -4.22
CA ARG A 85 10.01 8.24 -2.89
C ARG A 85 11.11 7.79 -1.93
N HIS A 86 11.55 6.53 -2.02
CA HIS A 86 12.67 6.05 -1.21
C HIS A 86 13.98 6.73 -1.61
N ARG A 87 14.30 6.76 -2.91
CA ARG A 87 15.50 7.42 -3.44
C ARG A 87 15.56 8.91 -3.09
N ALA A 88 14.45 9.63 -3.23
CA ALA A 88 14.37 11.06 -2.88
C ALA A 88 14.67 11.30 -1.38
N ARG A 89 14.20 10.41 -0.49
CA ARG A 89 14.50 10.47 0.95
C ARG A 89 15.98 10.18 1.23
N THR A 90 16.56 9.17 0.59
CA THR A 90 17.99 8.85 0.76
C THR A 90 18.89 9.97 0.26
N ALA A 91 18.60 10.54 -0.91
CA ALA A 91 19.36 11.66 -1.48
C ALA A 91 19.35 12.89 -0.56
N ARG A 92 18.20 13.22 0.05
CA ARG A 92 18.10 14.33 1.01
C ARG A 92 18.98 14.10 2.25
N ARG A 93 19.11 12.86 2.74
CA ARG A 93 19.96 12.54 3.90
C ARG A 93 21.45 12.63 3.56
N LEU A 94 21.84 12.10 2.41
CA LEU A 94 23.23 12.16 1.97
C LEU A 94 23.70 13.58 1.65
N GLY A 95 22.79 14.45 1.19
CA GLY A 95 23.09 15.87 0.95
C GLY A 95 23.00 16.77 2.19
N SER A 96 22.52 16.26 3.33
CA SER A 96 22.56 16.98 4.61
C SER A 96 23.80 16.69 5.46
N ASP A 97 24.63 15.75 5.01
CA ASP A 97 25.88 15.31 5.67
C ASP A 97 27.14 15.82 4.92
N ALA A 98 26.99 16.78 3.99
CA ALA A 98 28.07 17.42 3.22
C ALA A 98 27.98 18.95 3.36
#